data_AF-A0AAJ1AI48-F1
#
_entry.id   AF-A0AAJ1AI48-F1
#
_cell.length_a   1.000
_cell.length_b   1.000
_cell.length_c   1.000
_cell.angle_alpha   90.00
_cell.angle_beta   90.00
_cell.angle_gamma   90.00
#
_symmetry.space_group_name_H-M   'P 1'
#
loop_
_entity.id
_entity.type
_entity.pdbx_description
1 polymer ?
#
loop_
_entity_poly.entity_id
_entity_poly.type
_entity_poly.pdbx_seq_one_letter_code
_entity_poly.pdbx_strand_id
1 'polypeptide(L)'
;MRISGRAVRQPLALTVISVVTLLWSCSGVHLRSESYDWVAGERTAPAAVTAAQVALAEAKTKGASNIKAARYQMARAQEYLVLAERELFERDLATAEMAAGIARKAAEEAKAIAQRGK
;
A
#
# COMPACT_ATOMS: atom_id res chain seq x y z
N MET A 1 17.66 46.56 38.97
CA MET A 1 16.89 45.29 39.08
C MET A 1 17.29 44.42 37.88
N ARG A 2 18.22 43.47 38.07
CA ARG A 2 18.76 42.62 36.98
C ARG A 2 17.79 41.48 36.74
N ILE A 3 17.00 41.58 35.66
CA ILE A 3 16.10 40.50 35.22
C ILE A 3 16.97 39.46 34.53
N SER A 4 17.14 38.36 35.23
CA SER A 4 17.96 37.20 34.90
C SER A 4 17.50 36.53 33.61
N GLY A 5 18.36 36.56 32.58
CA GLY A 5 18.19 35.87 31.29
C GLY A 5 18.23 34.34 31.34
N ARG A 6 17.84 33.73 32.47
CA ARG A 6 17.81 32.29 32.70
C ARG A 6 16.40 31.69 32.52
N ALA A 7 15.35 32.48 32.76
CA ALA A 7 13.96 32.00 32.70
C ALA A 7 13.41 31.84 31.27
N VAL A 8 13.94 32.57 30.28
CA VAL A 8 13.45 32.54 28.89
C VAL A 8 14.02 31.36 28.09
N ARG A 9 15.11 30.73 28.57
CA ARG A 9 15.81 29.66 27.83
C ARG A 9 15.17 28.28 28.01
N GLN A 10 14.49 28.03 29.14
CA GLN A 10 13.81 26.76 29.40
C GLN A 10 12.57 26.51 28.54
N PRO A 11 11.63 27.47 28.34
CA PRO A 11 10.47 27.21 27.48
C PRO A 11 10.84 27.08 26.00
N LEU A 12 11.90 27.77 25.56
CA LEU A 12 12.42 27.66 24.20
C LEU A 12 13.06 26.28 23.94
N ALA A 13 13.83 25.77 24.91
CA ALA A 13 14.45 24.46 24.78
C ALA A 13 13.39 23.34 24.75
N LEU A 14 12.35 23.43 25.60
CA LEU A 14 11.25 22.47 25.62
C LEU A 14 10.46 22.47 24.30
N THR A 15 10.16 23.65 23.76
CA THR A 15 9.46 23.76 22.46
C THR A 15 10.32 23.22 21.31
N VAL A 16 11.61 23.53 21.28
CA VAL A 16 12.52 22.97 20.25
C VAL A 16 12.60 21.44 20.35
N ILE A 17 12.72 20.88 21.55
CA ILE A 17 12.74 19.42 21.74
C ILE A 17 11.42 18.79 21.31
N SER A 18 10.28 19.37 21.69
CA SER A 18 8.95 18.88 21.30
C SER A 18 8.70 18.97 19.80
N VAL A 19 9.16 20.03 19.13
CA VAL A 19 9.04 20.17 17.68
C VAL A 19 9.93 19.16 16.96
N VAL A 20 11.16 18.95 17.44
CA VAL A 20 12.07 17.93 16.88
C VAL A 20 11.53 16.52 17.08
N THR A 21 10.97 16.18 18.24
CA THR A 21 10.37 14.85 18.46
C THR A 21 9.12 14.63 17.62
N LEU A 22 8.25 15.63 17.45
CA LEU A 22 7.08 15.52 16.58
C LEU A 22 7.47 15.36 15.10
N LEU A 23 8.46 16.12 14.62
CA LEU A 23 8.99 15.97 13.26
C LEU A 23 9.66 14.61 13.06
N TRP A 24 10.41 14.11 14.06
CA TRP A 24 11.02 12.78 14.02
C TRP A 24 9.98 11.66 14.03
N SER A 25 8.91 11.79 14.83
CA SER A 25 7.80 10.84 14.90
C SER A 25 6.99 10.80 13.60
N CYS A 26 6.84 11.91 12.87
CA CYS A 26 6.22 11.91 11.54
C CYS A 26 7.13 11.34 10.44
N SER A 27 8.46 11.38 10.62
CA SER A 27 9.42 10.90 9.62
C SER A 27 9.68 9.38 9.72
N GLY A 28 9.65 8.81 10.93
CA GLY A 28 10.13 7.44 11.18
C GLY A 28 9.05 6.36 11.35
N VAL A 29 7.83 6.71 11.78
CA VAL A 29 6.81 5.70 12.13
C VAL A 29 6.10 5.13 10.89
N HIS A 30 6.08 5.87 9.77
CA HIS A 30 5.54 5.39 8.49
C HIS A 30 6.55 4.59 7.64
N LEU A 31 7.81 4.48 8.09
CA LEU A 31 8.88 3.73 7.42
C LEU A 31 9.29 2.48 8.18
N ARG A 32 8.41 1.92 9.02
CA ARG A 32 8.73 0.69 9.78
C ARG A 32 8.71 -0.53 8.86
N SER A 33 9.78 -0.69 8.09
CA SER A 33 10.15 -1.91 7.36
C SER A 33 10.94 -2.90 8.23
N GLU A 34 11.03 -2.68 9.55
CA GLU A 34 11.91 -3.45 10.47
C GLU A 34 11.55 -4.93 10.63
N SER A 35 10.47 -5.43 10.02
CA SER A 35 10.18 -6.87 10.05
C SER A 35 9.48 -7.38 8.80
N TYR A 36 9.72 -6.79 7.62
CA TYR A 36 9.39 -7.53 6.40
C TYR A 36 10.37 -8.70 6.30
N ASP A 37 9.90 -9.91 6.57
CA ASP A 37 10.70 -11.11 6.44
C ASP A 37 10.94 -11.35 4.95
N TRP A 38 12.08 -10.87 4.46
CA TRP A 38 12.48 -10.99 3.06
C TRP A 38 12.52 -12.45 2.59
N VAL A 39 12.78 -13.41 3.49
CA VAL A 39 12.79 -14.84 3.17
C VAL A 39 11.37 -15.36 2.93
N ALA A 40 10.42 -14.95 3.78
CA ALA A 40 9.00 -15.23 3.53
C ALA A 40 8.46 -14.44 2.32
N GLY A 41 8.95 -13.21 2.13
CA GLY A 41 8.62 -12.32 1.01
C GLY A 41 8.92 -12.93 -0.35
N GLU A 42 10.05 -13.63 -0.48
CA GLU A 42 10.45 -14.28 -1.74
C GLU A 42 9.46 -15.36 -2.19
N ARG A 43 8.66 -15.91 -1.27
CA ARG A 43 7.59 -16.88 -1.59
C ARG A 43 6.22 -16.22 -1.70
N THR A 44 5.92 -15.27 -0.82
CA THR A 44 4.60 -14.66 -0.70
C THR A 44 4.32 -13.65 -1.81
N ALA A 45 5.30 -12.84 -2.22
CA ALA A 45 5.11 -11.86 -3.28
C ALA A 45 4.79 -12.51 -4.65
N PRO A 46 5.54 -13.51 -5.17
CA PRO A 46 5.16 -14.21 -6.41
C PRO A 46 3.80 -14.91 -6.31
N ALA A 47 3.50 -15.53 -5.17
CA ALA A 47 2.22 -16.18 -4.93
C ALA A 47 1.05 -15.17 -4.95
N ALA A 48 1.24 -13.99 -4.35
CA ALA A 48 0.27 -12.91 -4.37
C ALA A 48 0.02 -12.39 -5.79
N VAL A 49 1.08 -12.17 -6.58
CA VAL A 49 0.96 -11.78 -8.01
C VAL A 49 0.18 -12.84 -8.79
N THR A 50 0.50 -14.12 -8.60
CA THR A 50 -0.21 -15.24 -9.25
C THR A 50 -1.69 -15.26 -8.85
N ALA A 51 -2.00 -15.07 -7.57
CA ALA A 51 -3.38 -15.01 -7.08
C ALA A 51 -4.16 -13.83 -7.67
N ALA A 52 -3.51 -12.67 -7.86
CA ALA A 52 -4.11 -11.52 -8.52
C ALA A 52 -4.40 -11.78 -10.01
N GLN A 53 -3.49 -12.44 -10.73
CA GLN A 53 -3.70 -12.86 -12.12
C GLN A 53 -4.90 -13.80 -12.25
N VAL A 54 -5.00 -14.80 -11.36
CA VAL A 54 -6.14 -15.73 -11.32
C VAL A 54 -7.45 -14.98 -11.06
N ALA A 55 -7.50 -14.11 -10.05
CA ALA A 55 -8.70 -13.34 -9.75
C ALA A 55 -9.14 -12.44 -10.93
N LEU A 56 -8.18 -11.81 -11.63
CA LEU A 56 -8.46 -11.01 -12.83
C LEU A 56 -9.04 -11.88 -13.96
N ALA A 57 -8.48 -13.06 -14.18
CA ALA A 57 -8.99 -14.02 -15.17
C ALA A 57 -10.40 -14.49 -14.81
N GLU A 58 -10.67 -14.79 -13.53
CA GLU A 58 -12.00 -15.14 -13.06
C GLU A 58 -13.01 -14.00 -13.29
N ALA A 59 -12.65 -12.76 -12.96
CA ALA A 59 -13.51 -11.60 -13.24
C ALA A 59 -13.83 -11.47 -14.74
N LYS A 60 -12.84 -11.65 -15.61
CA LYS A 60 -13.02 -11.65 -17.07
C LYS A 60 -13.98 -12.76 -17.52
N THR A 61 -13.81 -13.99 -17.03
CA THR A 61 -14.68 -15.12 -17.40
C THR A 61 -16.12 -14.96 -16.90
N LYS A 62 -16.34 -14.21 -15.82
CA LYS A 62 -17.70 -13.82 -15.38
C LYS A 62 -18.30 -12.65 -16.17
N GLY A 63 -17.60 -12.14 -17.18
CA GLY A 63 -18.09 -11.08 -18.05
C GLY A 63 -17.92 -9.66 -17.48
N ALA A 64 -17.13 -9.48 -16.42
CA ALA A 64 -16.92 -8.16 -15.82
C ALA A 64 -16.40 -7.11 -16.82
N SER A 65 -15.63 -7.52 -17.82
CA SER A 65 -15.15 -6.65 -18.90
C SER A 65 -16.26 -5.97 -19.71
N ASN A 66 -17.46 -6.56 -19.73
CA ASN A 66 -18.59 -6.08 -20.54
C ASN A 66 -19.58 -5.23 -19.73
N ILE A 67 -19.36 -5.09 -18.42
CA ILE A 67 -20.30 -4.42 -17.52
C ILE A 67 -19.76 -3.04 -17.17
N LYS A 68 -20.50 -1.98 -17.52
CA LYS A 68 -20.10 -0.59 -17.30
C LYS A 68 -19.75 -0.30 -15.84
N ALA A 69 -20.53 -0.86 -14.91
CA ALA A 69 -20.30 -0.71 -13.46
C ALA A 69 -19.01 -1.38 -12.98
N ALA A 70 -18.52 -2.43 -13.65
CA ALA A 70 -17.30 -3.15 -13.29
C ALA A 70 -16.04 -2.57 -13.95
N ARG A 71 -16.18 -1.71 -14.98
CA ARG A 71 -15.05 -1.18 -15.78
C ARG A 71 -13.97 -0.53 -14.93
N TYR A 72 -14.34 0.29 -13.94
CA TYR A 72 -13.38 0.94 -13.05
C TYR A 72 -12.56 -0.10 -12.28
N GLN A 73 -13.21 -1.10 -11.71
CA GLN A 73 -12.55 -2.13 -10.92
C GLN A 73 -11.68 -3.04 -11.77
N MET A 74 -12.11 -3.36 -12.99
CA MET A 74 -11.28 -4.10 -13.96
C MET A 74 -10.02 -3.32 -14.34
N ALA A 75 -10.13 -2.01 -14.61
CA ALA A 75 -9.00 -1.16 -14.93
C ALA A 75 -8.02 -1.07 -13.75
N ARG A 76 -8.54 -0.81 -12.54
CA ARG A 76 -7.75 -0.77 -11.31
C ARG A 76 -7.02 -2.09 -11.06
N ALA A 77 -7.71 -3.22 -11.22
CA ALA A 77 -7.10 -4.53 -11.03
C ALA A 77 -5.93 -4.76 -12.00
N GLN A 78 -6.07 -4.32 -13.26
CA GLN A 78 -5.04 -4.48 -14.27
C GLN A 78 -3.84 -3.55 -14.03
N GLU A 79 -4.08 -2.29 -13.64
CA GLU A 79 -3.03 -1.32 -13.33
C GLU A 79 -2.17 -1.79 -12.14
N TYR A 80 -2.81 -2.20 -11.05
CA TYR A 80 -2.09 -2.66 -9.87
C TYR A 80 -1.40 -4.02 -10.08
N LEU A 81 -1.90 -4.86 -11.00
CA LEU A 81 -1.20 -6.08 -11.38
C LEU A 81 0.10 -5.76 -12.13
N VAL A 82 0.07 -4.80 -13.07
CA VAL A 82 1.29 -4.35 -13.78
C VAL A 82 2.30 -3.74 -12.80
N LEU A 83 1.82 -2.94 -11.84
CA LEU A 83 2.66 -2.43 -10.77
C LEU A 83 3.29 -3.57 -9.97
N ALA A 84 2.50 -4.55 -9.53
CA ALA A 84 2.99 -5.67 -8.74
C ALA A 84 4.05 -6.51 -9.49
N GLU A 85 3.85 -6.74 -10.79
CA GLU A 85 4.82 -7.44 -11.64
C GLU A 85 6.13 -6.65 -11.78
N ARG A 86 6.04 -5.32 -11.92
CA ARG A 86 7.22 -4.45 -11.97
C ARG A 86 7.99 -4.47 -10.66
N GLU A 87 7.31 -4.28 -9.53
CA GLU A 87 7.97 -4.25 -8.22
C GLU A 87 8.58 -5.62 -7.87
N LEU A 88 7.93 -6.71 -8.30
CA LEU A 88 8.48 -8.05 -8.14
C LEU A 88 9.78 -8.22 -8.94
N PHE A 89 9.84 -7.67 -10.15
CA PHE A 89 11.05 -7.65 -10.98
C PHE A 89 12.18 -6.83 -10.33
N GLU A 90 11.86 -5.66 -9.77
CA GLU A 90 12.80 -4.79 -9.05
C GLU A 90 13.19 -5.34 -7.65
N ARG A 91 12.65 -6.50 -7.26
CA ARG A 91 12.81 -7.14 -5.95
C ARG A 91 12.31 -6.30 -4.77
N ASP A 92 11.41 -5.35 -5.01
CA ASP A 92 10.61 -4.73 -3.95
C ASP A 92 9.42 -5.64 -3.61
N LEU A 93 9.72 -6.69 -2.84
CA LEU A 93 8.77 -7.76 -2.50
C LEU A 93 7.57 -7.25 -1.70
N ALA A 94 7.78 -6.29 -0.79
CA ALA A 94 6.72 -5.73 0.03
C ALA A 94 5.74 -4.91 -0.82
N THR A 95 6.26 -4.07 -1.72
CA THR A 95 5.41 -3.29 -2.63
C THR A 95 4.73 -4.19 -3.65
N ALA A 96 5.42 -5.22 -4.15
CA ALA A 96 4.83 -6.22 -5.04
C ALA A 96 3.64 -6.95 -4.41
N GLU A 97 3.80 -7.43 -3.17
CA GLU A 97 2.74 -8.13 -2.42
C GLU A 97 1.55 -7.19 -2.13
N MET A 98 1.83 -5.95 -1.73
CA MET A 98 0.80 -4.94 -1.50
C MET A 98 0.00 -4.62 -2.78
N ALA A 99 0.70 -4.35 -3.87
CA ALA A 99 0.09 -4.03 -5.16
C ALA A 99 -0.74 -5.22 -5.69
N ALA A 100 -0.23 -6.45 -5.57
CA ALA A 100 -0.95 -7.67 -5.92
C ALA A 100 -2.21 -7.84 -5.07
N GLY A 101 -2.16 -7.52 -3.78
CA GLY A 101 -3.32 -7.52 -2.89
C GLY A 101 -4.42 -6.56 -3.34
N ILE A 102 -4.05 -5.34 -3.75
CA ILE A 102 -4.97 -4.34 -4.30
C ILE A 102 -5.58 -4.84 -5.61
N ALA A 103 -4.74 -5.38 -6.51
CA ALA A 103 -5.18 -5.94 -7.79
C ALA A 103 -6.21 -7.06 -7.60
N ARG A 104 -5.91 -8.01 -6.70
CA ARG A 104 -6.82 -9.12 -6.36
C ARG A 104 -8.15 -8.62 -5.83
N LYS A 105 -8.15 -7.68 -4.87
CA LYS A 105 -9.38 -7.15 -4.29
C LYS A 105 -10.25 -6.45 -5.34
N ALA A 106 -9.64 -5.63 -6.20
CA ALA A 106 -10.35 -4.96 -7.29
C ALA A 106 -10.95 -5.98 -8.29
N ALA A 107 -10.22 -7.06 -8.60
CA ALA A 107 -10.72 -8.12 -9.48
C ALA A 107 -11.92 -8.85 -8.86
N GLU A 108 -11.88 -9.20 -7.58
CA GLU A 108 -13.01 -9.82 -6.88
C GLU A 108 -14.23 -8.88 -6.78
N GLU A 109 -14.02 -7.58 -6.57
CA GLU A 109 -15.09 -6.57 -6.63
C GLU A 109 -15.72 -6.52 -8.03
N ALA A 110 -14.91 -6.53 -9.10
CA ALA A 110 -15.39 -6.55 -10.47
C ALA A 110 -16.20 -7.82 -10.79
N LYS A 111 -15.73 -8.98 -10.32
CA LYS A 111 -16.41 -10.27 -10.41
C LYS A 111 -17.76 -10.25 -9.68
N ALA A 112 -17.79 -9.71 -8.45
CA ALA A 112 -19.02 -9.58 -7.67
C ALA A 112 -20.05 -8.67 -8.36
N ILE A 113 -19.61 -7.53 -8.94
CA ILE A 113 -20.48 -6.66 -9.74
C ILE A 113 -21.04 -7.45 -10.93
N ALA A 114 -20.20 -8.22 -11.62
CA ALA A 114 -20.62 -8.99 -12.78
C ALA A 114 -21.64 -10.08 -12.46
N GLN A 115 -21.52 -10.69 -11.28
CA GLN A 115 -22.46 -11.70 -10.80
C GLN A 115 -23.79 -11.12 -10.32
N ARG A 116 -23.78 -9.88 -9.78
CA ARG A 116 -25.00 -9.17 -9.33
C ARG A 116 -25.80 -8.57 -10.49
N GLY A 117 -25.12 -8.22 -11.58
CA GLY A 117 -25.75 -7.68 -12.80
C GLY A 117 -26.29 -8.75 -13.76
N LYS A 118 -26.31 -10.01 -13.34
CA LYS A 118 -26.97 -11.11 -14.06
C LYS A 118 -28.48 -11.09 -13.84
#